data_AF-A0A7W4NR39-F1
#
_entry.id   AF-A0A7W4NR39-F1
#
_cell.length_a   1.000
_cell.length_b   1.000
_cell.length_c   1.000
_cell.angle_alpha   90.00
_cell.angle_beta   90.00
_cell.angle_gamma   90.00
#
_symmetry.space_group_name_H-M   'P 1'
#
loop_
_entity.id
_entity.type
_entity.pdbx_description
1 polymer ?
#
loop_
_entity_poly.entity_id
_entity_poly.type
_entity_poly.pdbx_seq_one_letter_code
_entity_poly.pdbx_strand_id
1 'polypeptide(L)'
;MSISSVSPIATYVSAIKNETTAAETYAKVDSTTKLEVAAFENSAASITSADGLLKNYSVLQVVLGAYGLSSLAGQTAVIKDLLTQDPTSSTSLAKSSGNAAWLAFADAFKTWGQNKGSSTVSPFLTDATSDVLSTTYTATKTLSVSSILPSASATGQTYTTAPVTTYDANSDAHQVALKWTQDSSNPLSWTVSAYDADGNATIDTNAYQVLFNQDGTLASATDMSTGKAVAADTAGTVALPISLNIMQSDGSSIQQSINLNLGTPGGTSGVTMAPKSSGTSTASPSQIVSLTSSADSSTTLTLPSITLGTTSGTNQTYVTAPFDPNEATDDANGTSAANRTTLSVKWVQDTSSPSTWQAYIIDPYGTQVTSTTFSTTFDNTGNVMQVNGQYSHDIPALQAQVNGVTYTVNVQPPNLSTSPLTQNSTLTSDSTVASTVTGVNINTAVSQFELSQYENSTDMQDNGVGNALYFTRKMSGVTTLAQLMSDPTLLKVAETVAGYDPSVFGTLDYDQQVRMLTNKVDFSKLSTPQQIQQYAERYLAMLQVNPQTPDKPATMLDLYGGGSSAEGIAALFGVNTSSSS
;
A
#
# COMPACT_ATOMS: atom_id res chain seq x y z
N MET A 1 17.43 14.19 -55.04
CA MET A 1 17.98 14.70 -53.78
C MET A 1 17.35 16.06 -53.51
N SER A 2 16.37 16.13 -52.60
CA SER A 2 15.86 17.42 -52.13
C SER A 2 16.76 17.88 -50.99
N ILE A 3 17.36 19.06 -51.12
CA ILE A 3 18.24 19.63 -50.09
C ILE A 3 17.33 20.38 -49.12
N SER A 4 16.98 19.75 -47.98
CA SER A 4 16.36 20.50 -46.88
C SER A 4 17.40 21.50 -46.35
N SER A 5 17.06 22.79 -46.42
CA SER A 5 18.05 23.88 -46.48
C SER A 5 18.51 24.40 -45.11
N VAL A 6 18.45 23.58 -44.06
CA VAL A 6 18.84 23.92 -42.70
C VAL A 6 19.74 22.85 -42.09
N SER A 7 20.84 23.27 -41.45
CA SER A 7 21.76 22.38 -40.74
C SER A 7 21.02 21.66 -39.59
N PRO A 8 21.27 20.36 -39.33
CA PRO A 8 20.67 19.65 -38.20
C PRO A 8 20.88 20.37 -36.85
N ILE A 9 22.05 20.99 -36.66
CA ILE A 9 22.36 21.78 -35.46
C ILE A 9 21.45 23.02 -35.36
N ALA A 10 21.17 23.70 -36.48
CA ALA A 10 20.28 24.86 -36.49
C ALA A 10 18.81 24.45 -36.22
N THR A 11 18.37 23.32 -36.77
CA THR A 11 17.05 22.72 -36.49
C THR A 11 16.92 22.39 -34.99
N TYR A 12 17.92 21.72 -34.41
CA TYR A 12 17.98 21.38 -32.99
C TYR A 12 17.96 22.62 -32.08
N VAL A 13 18.80 23.62 -32.33
CA VAL A 13 18.86 24.88 -31.55
C VAL A 13 17.57 25.71 -31.68
N SER A 14 16.81 25.53 -32.77
CA SER A 14 15.47 26.11 -32.91
C SER A 14 14.42 25.31 -32.13
N ALA A 15 14.45 23.97 -32.23
CA ALA A 15 13.49 23.08 -31.58
C ALA A 15 13.55 23.17 -30.05
N ILE A 16 14.75 23.09 -29.46
CA ILE A 16 14.93 23.10 -27.99
C ILE A 16 14.37 24.36 -27.29
N LYS A 17 14.18 25.46 -28.03
CA LYS A 17 13.61 26.71 -27.46
C LYS A 17 12.10 26.67 -27.28
N ASN A 18 11.38 25.88 -28.07
CA ASN A 18 9.91 25.81 -28.10
C ASN A 18 9.43 24.37 -28.35
N GLU A 19 10.14 23.38 -27.80
CA GLU A 19 9.98 21.97 -28.16
C GLU A 19 8.55 21.47 -27.92
N THR A 20 7.96 21.82 -26.78
CA THR A 20 6.56 21.54 -26.44
C THR A 20 5.60 22.11 -27.48
N THR A 21 5.77 23.34 -27.92
CA THR A 21 4.90 23.97 -28.93
C THR A 21 5.09 23.34 -30.31
N ALA A 22 6.31 22.91 -30.65
CA ALA A 22 6.57 22.17 -31.89
C ALA A 22 5.90 20.78 -31.86
N ALA A 23 6.00 20.08 -30.74
CA ALA A 23 5.37 18.78 -30.50
C ALA A 23 3.84 18.85 -30.51
N GLU A 24 3.24 19.82 -29.80
CA GLU A 24 1.80 20.10 -29.88
C GLU A 24 1.34 20.39 -31.31
N THR A 25 2.15 21.13 -32.08
CA THR A 25 1.83 21.45 -33.48
C THR A 25 1.90 20.20 -34.35
N TYR A 26 2.92 19.36 -34.14
CA TYR A 26 3.06 18.06 -34.80
C TYR A 26 1.88 17.13 -34.48
N ALA A 27 1.52 17.00 -33.20
CA ALA A 27 0.39 16.19 -32.74
C ALA A 27 -0.96 16.64 -33.30
N LYS A 28 -1.13 17.94 -33.60
CA LYS A 28 -2.35 18.49 -34.23
C LYS A 28 -2.44 18.16 -35.73
N VAL A 29 -1.32 17.88 -36.42
CA VAL A 29 -1.27 17.56 -37.86
C VAL A 29 -1.10 16.06 -38.15
N ASP A 30 -0.39 15.31 -37.30
CA ASP A 30 -0.31 13.87 -37.41
C ASP A 30 -1.63 13.22 -36.97
N SER A 31 -2.25 12.48 -37.89
CA SER A 31 -3.59 11.94 -37.67
C SER A 31 -3.61 10.79 -36.66
N THR A 32 -2.50 10.05 -36.53
CA THR A 32 -2.38 8.92 -35.59
C THR A 32 -2.25 9.44 -34.16
N THR A 33 -1.25 10.30 -33.92
CA THR A 33 -0.97 10.94 -32.63
C THR A 33 -2.20 11.67 -32.10
N LYS A 34 -2.91 12.42 -32.96
CA LYS A 34 -4.16 13.10 -32.61
C LYS A 34 -5.26 12.15 -32.12
N LEU A 35 -5.42 11.00 -32.77
CA LEU A 35 -6.42 10.00 -32.39
C LEU A 35 -6.03 9.29 -31.09
N GLU A 36 -4.75 9.03 -30.87
CA GLU A 36 -4.23 8.39 -29.65
C GLU A 36 -4.34 9.31 -28.43
N VAL A 37 -3.98 10.60 -28.56
CA VAL A 37 -4.20 11.63 -27.53
C VAL A 37 -5.69 11.74 -27.18
N ALA A 38 -6.56 11.90 -28.19
CA ALA A 38 -8.00 12.00 -27.95
C ALA A 38 -8.58 10.72 -27.31
N ALA A 39 -8.11 9.53 -27.70
CA ALA A 39 -8.52 8.28 -27.07
C ALA A 39 -8.04 8.17 -25.61
N PHE A 40 -6.83 8.65 -25.32
CA PHE A 40 -6.26 8.71 -23.98
C PHE A 40 -7.03 9.66 -23.06
N GLU A 41 -7.23 10.92 -23.46
CA GLU A 41 -7.97 11.92 -22.69
C GLU A 41 -9.40 11.44 -22.32
N ASN A 42 -10.09 10.78 -23.26
CA ASN A 42 -11.44 10.27 -23.03
C ASN A 42 -11.50 8.98 -22.18
N SER A 43 -10.44 8.18 -22.15
CA SER A 43 -10.49 6.81 -21.58
C SER A 43 -9.66 6.63 -20.31
N ALA A 44 -8.55 7.35 -20.15
CA ALA A 44 -7.55 7.10 -19.11
C ALA A 44 -8.16 7.14 -17.69
N ALA A 45 -8.95 8.17 -17.37
CA ALA A 45 -9.60 8.33 -16.07
C ALA A 45 -10.54 7.16 -15.69
N SER A 46 -11.01 6.36 -16.65
CA SER A 46 -11.89 5.19 -16.41
C SER A 46 -11.15 3.89 -16.10
N ILE A 47 -9.82 3.84 -16.29
CA ILE A 47 -9.04 2.59 -16.20
C ILE A 47 -8.53 2.40 -14.77
N THR A 48 -9.02 1.35 -14.11
CA THR A 48 -8.72 1.04 -12.70
C THR A 48 -7.84 -0.19 -12.49
N SER A 49 -7.41 -0.87 -13.56
CA SER A 49 -6.57 -2.07 -13.49
C SER A 49 -5.56 -2.19 -14.63
N ALA A 50 -4.46 -2.90 -14.36
CA ALA A 50 -3.42 -3.24 -15.33
C ALA A 50 -3.97 -4.02 -16.53
N ASP A 51 -4.87 -4.99 -16.29
CA ASP A 51 -5.55 -5.72 -17.38
C ASP A 51 -6.55 -4.83 -18.16
N GLY A 52 -7.06 -3.76 -17.55
CA GLY A 52 -7.83 -2.72 -18.25
C GLY A 52 -6.95 -1.87 -19.16
N LEU A 53 -5.77 -1.45 -18.67
CA LEU A 53 -4.80 -0.70 -19.46
C LEU A 53 -4.27 -1.53 -20.64
N LEU A 54 -3.87 -2.78 -20.41
CA LEU A 54 -3.37 -3.69 -21.45
C LEU A 54 -4.39 -3.99 -22.55
N LYS A 55 -5.69 -3.91 -22.26
CA LYS A 55 -6.77 -4.06 -23.26
C LYS A 55 -7.05 -2.78 -24.04
N ASN A 56 -6.71 -1.60 -23.50
CA ASN A 56 -6.89 -0.32 -24.18
C ASN A 56 -5.59 0.09 -24.88
N TYR A 57 -5.39 -0.41 -26.10
CA TYR A 57 -4.17 -0.21 -26.87
C TYR A 57 -3.79 1.27 -27.03
N SER A 58 -4.75 2.16 -27.33
CA SER A 58 -4.47 3.59 -27.51
C SER A 58 -4.01 4.27 -26.22
N VAL A 59 -4.64 3.96 -25.07
CA VAL A 59 -4.15 4.47 -23.78
C VAL A 59 -2.77 3.90 -23.49
N LEU A 60 -2.55 2.60 -23.72
CA LEU A 60 -1.27 1.95 -23.50
C LEU A 60 -0.15 2.58 -24.36
N GLN A 61 -0.40 2.91 -25.64
CA GLN A 61 0.59 3.60 -26.48
C GLN A 61 0.99 4.97 -25.91
N VAL A 62 0.01 5.79 -25.53
CA VAL A 62 0.29 7.13 -24.97
C VAL A 62 1.12 7.03 -23.70
N VAL A 63 0.78 6.11 -22.79
CA VAL A 63 1.55 5.88 -21.56
C VAL A 63 2.94 5.36 -21.87
N LEU A 64 3.08 4.30 -22.68
CA LEU A 64 4.40 3.75 -23.00
C LEU A 64 5.29 4.81 -23.67
N GLY A 65 4.77 5.60 -24.61
CA GLY A 65 5.52 6.69 -25.24
C GLY A 65 5.93 7.79 -24.27
N ALA A 66 5.04 8.21 -23.36
CA ALA A 66 5.37 9.20 -22.32
C ALA A 66 6.55 8.77 -21.42
N TYR A 67 6.67 7.47 -21.15
CA TYR A 67 7.78 6.87 -20.38
C TYR A 67 8.95 6.38 -21.25
N GLY A 68 8.91 6.53 -22.58
CA GLY A 68 9.97 6.07 -23.50
C GLY A 68 10.02 4.57 -23.73
N LEU A 69 8.93 3.85 -23.44
CA LEU A 69 8.80 2.39 -23.47
C LEU A 69 8.04 1.86 -24.69
N SER A 70 7.91 2.64 -25.78
CA SER A 70 7.16 2.24 -26.99
C SER A 70 7.64 0.92 -27.61
N SER A 71 8.92 0.57 -27.47
CA SER A 71 9.49 -0.72 -27.89
C SER A 71 8.95 -1.93 -27.11
N LEU A 72 8.33 -1.70 -25.95
CA LEU A 72 7.65 -2.74 -25.16
C LEU A 72 6.19 -2.96 -25.60
N ALA A 73 5.64 -2.19 -26.54
CA ALA A 73 4.22 -2.26 -26.94
C ALA A 73 3.71 -3.68 -27.27
N GLY A 74 4.56 -4.54 -27.87
CA GLY A 74 4.23 -5.94 -28.14
C GLY A 74 4.52 -6.92 -26.99
N GLN A 75 5.18 -6.48 -25.93
CA GLN A 75 5.69 -7.30 -24.83
C GLN A 75 4.75 -7.26 -23.62
N THR A 76 3.51 -7.70 -23.82
CA THR A 76 2.43 -7.60 -22.82
C THR A 76 2.74 -8.25 -21.48
N ALA A 77 3.54 -9.33 -21.45
CA ALA A 77 4.00 -9.96 -20.21
C ALA A 77 4.92 -9.04 -19.38
N VAL A 78 5.91 -8.41 -20.03
CA VAL A 78 6.85 -7.46 -19.38
C VAL A 78 6.09 -6.26 -18.83
N ILE A 79 5.18 -5.69 -19.62
CA ILE A 79 4.33 -4.58 -19.17
C ILE A 79 3.46 -5.04 -17.99
N LYS A 80 2.87 -6.23 -18.04
CA LYS A 80 2.05 -6.77 -16.95
C LYS A 80 2.86 -6.93 -15.66
N ASP A 81 4.09 -7.43 -15.73
CA ASP A 81 4.97 -7.52 -14.57
C ASP A 81 5.31 -6.14 -13.99
N LEU A 82 5.63 -5.15 -14.83
CA LEU A 82 5.89 -3.77 -14.40
C LEU A 82 4.66 -3.07 -13.79
N LEU A 83 3.45 -3.48 -14.14
CA LEU A 83 2.19 -2.94 -13.60
C LEU A 83 1.65 -3.72 -12.38
N THR A 84 2.15 -4.92 -12.09
CA THR A 84 1.59 -5.82 -11.06
C THR A 84 2.55 -6.21 -9.94
N GLN A 85 3.85 -5.92 -10.07
CA GLN A 85 4.86 -6.11 -9.02
C GLN A 85 5.14 -4.79 -8.29
N ASP A 86 5.36 -4.81 -6.98
CA ASP A 86 5.71 -3.61 -6.20
C ASP A 86 7.13 -3.11 -6.59
N PRO A 87 7.29 -1.91 -7.17
CA PRO A 87 8.59 -1.37 -7.59
C PRO A 87 9.58 -1.14 -6.44
N THR A 88 9.11 -1.09 -5.19
CA THR A 88 9.97 -1.00 -4.01
C THR A 88 10.58 -2.33 -3.60
N SER A 89 10.02 -3.46 -4.05
CA SER A 89 10.59 -4.78 -3.79
C SER A 89 11.90 -4.97 -4.57
N SER A 90 12.93 -5.47 -3.88
CA SER A 90 14.23 -5.81 -4.47
C SER A 90 14.15 -6.93 -5.53
N THR A 91 13.10 -7.75 -5.49
CA THR A 91 12.86 -8.84 -6.47
C THR A 91 11.97 -8.42 -7.63
N SER A 92 11.45 -7.19 -7.66
CA SER A 92 10.59 -6.72 -8.75
C SER A 92 11.36 -6.58 -10.05
N LEU A 93 10.70 -6.77 -11.20
CA LEU A 93 11.30 -6.58 -12.52
C LEU A 93 11.81 -5.14 -12.71
N ALA A 94 11.06 -4.16 -12.20
CA ALA A 94 11.46 -2.76 -12.18
C ALA A 94 12.79 -2.53 -11.46
N LYS A 95 12.95 -3.10 -10.25
CA LYS A 95 14.16 -2.91 -9.44
C LYS A 95 15.35 -3.76 -9.90
N SER A 96 15.10 -4.99 -10.33
CA SER A 96 16.13 -5.96 -10.73
C SER A 96 16.67 -5.74 -12.15
N SER A 97 15.90 -5.11 -13.05
CA SER A 97 16.36 -4.77 -14.41
C SER A 97 17.45 -3.69 -14.44
N GLY A 98 17.54 -2.85 -13.41
CA GLY A 98 18.42 -1.67 -13.40
C GLY A 98 18.02 -0.56 -14.38
N ASN A 99 16.91 -0.71 -15.12
CA ASN A 99 16.46 0.24 -16.13
C ASN A 99 15.66 1.39 -15.50
N ALA A 100 16.14 2.62 -15.68
CA ALA A 100 15.54 3.80 -15.05
C ALA A 100 14.13 4.12 -15.58
N ALA A 101 13.85 3.87 -16.86
CA ALA A 101 12.54 4.10 -17.46
C ALA A 101 11.52 3.03 -17.00
N TRP A 102 11.94 1.78 -16.84
CA TRP A 102 11.10 0.70 -16.28
C TRP A 102 10.74 0.99 -14.83
N LEU A 103 11.71 1.47 -14.03
CA LEU A 103 11.46 1.89 -12.65
C LEU A 103 10.50 3.08 -12.59
N ALA A 104 10.74 4.14 -13.37
CA ALA A 104 9.87 5.32 -13.40
C ALA A 104 8.42 5.00 -13.84
N PHE A 105 8.24 4.08 -14.79
CA PHE A 105 6.93 3.58 -15.21
C PHE A 105 6.26 2.77 -14.08
N ALA A 106 6.97 1.82 -13.47
CA ALA A 106 6.43 1.00 -12.39
C ALA A 106 6.10 1.85 -11.14
N ASP A 107 6.91 2.86 -10.81
CA ASP A 107 6.62 3.83 -9.75
C ASP A 107 5.36 4.64 -10.04
N ALA A 108 5.14 5.06 -11.29
CA ALA A 108 3.93 5.78 -11.71
C ALA A 108 2.64 4.94 -11.63
N PHE A 109 2.77 3.61 -11.62
CA PHE A 109 1.67 2.65 -11.40
C PHE A 109 1.82 1.88 -10.09
N LYS A 110 2.64 2.38 -9.13
CA LYS A 110 2.99 1.68 -7.88
C LYS A 110 1.78 1.15 -7.13
N THR A 111 0.68 1.89 -7.11
CA THR A 111 -0.58 1.49 -6.48
C THR A 111 -1.10 0.16 -7.03
N TRP A 112 -1.01 -0.09 -8.34
CA TRP A 112 -1.34 -1.39 -8.90
C TRP A 112 -0.29 -2.45 -8.57
N GLY A 113 1.01 -2.10 -8.59
CA GLY A 113 2.08 -3.00 -8.16
C GLY A 113 1.90 -3.55 -6.74
N GLN A 114 1.44 -2.70 -5.83
CA GLN A 114 1.14 -3.06 -4.43
C GLN A 114 -0.18 -3.83 -4.28
N ASN A 115 -1.17 -3.55 -5.14
CA ASN A 115 -2.49 -4.17 -5.12
C ASN A 115 -2.68 -5.25 -6.22
N LYS A 116 -1.60 -5.92 -6.65
CA LYS A 116 -1.62 -7.05 -7.60
C LYS A 116 -2.33 -6.76 -8.93
N GLY A 117 -2.26 -5.52 -9.41
CA GLY A 117 -2.77 -5.10 -10.73
C GLY A 117 -4.12 -4.39 -10.77
N SER A 118 -4.73 -4.03 -9.64
CA SER A 118 -6.02 -3.32 -9.62
C SER A 118 -6.14 -2.34 -8.46
N SER A 119 -6.98 -1.31 -8.61
CA SER A 119 -7.33 -0.34 -7.56
C SER A 119 -8.81 0.03 -7.65
N THR A 120 -9.38 0.64 -6.61
CA THR A 120 -10.71 1.26 -6.65
C THR A 120 -10.71 2.64 -7.33
N VAL A 121 -9.53 3.24 -7.50
CA VAL A 121 -9.32 4.55 -8.12
C VAL A 121 -8.35 4.41 -9.30
N SER A 122 -8.59 5.16 -10.37
CA SER A 122 -7.68 5.20 -11.52
C SER A 122 -6.34 5.87 -11.15
N PRO A 123 -5.19 5.35 -11.60
CA PRO A 123 -3.91 6.04 -11.48
C PRO A 123 -3.79 7.20 -12.48
N PHE A 124 -4.78 7.46 -13.34
CA PHE A 124 -4.74 8.57 -14.29
C PHE A 124 -5.35 9.84 -13.68
N LEU A 125 -4.51 10.86 -13.52
CA LEU A 125 -4.81 12.08 -12.79
C LEU A 125 -5.25 13.23 -13.69
N THR A 126 -6.37 13.88 -13.37
CA THR A 126 -6.89 15.04 -14.12
C THR A 126 -6.29 16.38 -13.68
N ASP A 127 -5.81 16.49 -12.43
CA ASP A 127 -5.24 17.72 -11.87
C ASP A 127 -3.71 17.66 -11.76
N ALA A 128 -3.07 18.85 -11.82
CA ALA A 128 -1.62 19.03 -11.98
C ALA A 128 -0.77 18.76 -10.72
N THR A 129 -1.39 18.38 -9.59
CA THR A 129 -0.68 18.05 -8.34
C THR A 129 -0.40 16.55 -8.26
N SER A 130 0.84 16.15 -8.54
CA SER A 130 1.32 14.79 -8.28
C SER A 130 1.50 14.56 -6.77
N ASP A 131 0.55 13.88 -6.13
CA ASP A 131 0.62 13.35 -4.76
C ASP A 131 0.21 11.87 -4.76
N VAL A 132 0.68 11.02 -3.83
CA VAL A 132 0.91 9.54 -3.93
C VAL A 132 -0.20 8.57 -3.37
N LEU A 133 -0.63 7.50 -4.06
CA LEU A 133 -1.64 6.47 -3.63
C LEU A 133 -0.85 5.30 -3.02
N SER A 134 -0.48 5.52 -1.77
CA SER A 134 -0.78 4.48 -0.80
C SER A 134 -2.24 4.63 -0.38
N THR A 135 -2.92 3.51 -0.09
CA THR A 135 -4.08 3.54 0.82
C THR A 135 -3.55 3.62 2.24
N THR A 136 -2.97 4.76 2.62
CA THR A 136 -2.60 4.99 4.01
C THR A 136 -3.87 5.10 4.85
N TYR A 137 -3.84 4.60 6.07
CA TYR A 137 -4.85 4.92 7.06
C TYR A 137 -4.32 6.07 7.91
N THR A 138 -5.16 7.04 8.23
CA THR A 138 -4.77 8.06 9.20
C THR A 138 -4.60 7.39 10.56
N ALA A 139 -3.40 7.48 11.14
CA ALA A 139 -3.10 7.00 12.48
C ALA A 139 -4.20 7.41 13.47
N THR A 140 -4.76 6.44 14.21
CA THR A 140 -5.84 6.67 15.18
C THR A 140 -5.36 7.69 16.22
N LYS A 141 -6.17 8.70 16.50
CA LYS A 141 -5.92 9.69 17.56
C LYS A 141 -6.99 9.64 18.64
N THR A 142 -8.17 9.12 18.30
CA THR A 142 -9.33 9.11 19.19
C THR A 142 -10.04 7.77 19.12
N LEU A 143 -10.24 7.17 20.29
CA LEU A 143 -11.19 6.08 20.49
C LEU A 143 -12.43 6.67 21.17
N SER A 144 -13.61 6.41 20.62
CA SER A 144 -14.89 6.80 21.24
C SER A 144 -15.66 5.55 21.65
N VAL A 145 -16.11 5.49 22.89
CA VAL A 145 -16.88 4.36 23.43
C VAL A 145 -18.31 4.79 23.77
N SER A 146 -19.28 3.99 23.35
CA SER A 146 -20.68 4.10 23.76
C SER A 146 -21.14 2.78 24.35
N SER A 147 -21.39 2.76 25.67
CA SER A 147 -21.76 1.55 26.41
C SER A 147 -22.48 1.88 27.73
N ILE A 148 -23.33 0.95 28.17
CA ILE A 148 -23.96 0.97 29.49
C ILE A 148 -23.32 -0.14 30.33
N LEU A 149 -22.48 0.20 31.31
CA LEU A 149 -21.85 -0.74 32.22
C LEU A 149 -22.88 -1.44 33.12
N PRO A 150 -22.58 -2.66 33.63
CA PRO A 150 -23.41 -3.36 34.62
C PRO A 150 -23.76 -2.50 35.85
N SER A 151 -24.92 -2.77 36.47
CA SER A 151 -25.42 -1.90 37.55
C SER A 151 -24.71 -2.11 38.88
N ALA A 152 -24.78 -1.09 39.74
CA ALA A 152 -24.24 -1.06 41.10
C ALA A 152 -24.94 -2.00 42.12
N SER A 153 -25.69 -3.00 41.65
CA SER A 153 -26.38 -3.99 42.50
C SER A 153 -25.52 -5.22 42.82
N ALA A 154 -24.39 -5.39 42.14
CA ALA A 154 -23.32 -6.33 42.47
C ALA A 154 -21.98 -5.59 42.55
N THR A 155 -20.95 -6.26 43.09
CA THR A 155 -19.56 -5.79 43.18
C THR A 155 -18.61 -6.79 42.52
N GLY A 156 -17.41 -6.35 42.11
CA GLY A 156 -16.41 -7.22 41.46
C GLY A 156 -16.79 -7.69 40.05
N GLN A 157 -17.64 -6.95 39.34
CA GLN A 157 -18.02 -7.26 37.96
C GLN A 157 -16.91 -6.88 36.98
N THR A 158 -16.75 -7.66 35.90
CA THR A 158 -15.92 -7.30 34.74
C THR A 158 -16.80 -7.05 33.52
N TYR A 159 -16.46 -6.07 32.70
CA TYR A 159 -17.12 -5.77 31.44
C TYR A 159 -16.09 -5.48 30.34
N THR A 160 -16.36 -5.91 29.11
CA THR A 160 -15.48 -5.67 27.95
C THR A 160 -16.23 -5.25 26.70
N THR A 161 -15.58 -4.39 25.91
CA THR A 161 -16.05 -4.01 24.57
C THR A 161 -15.63 -5.04 23.53
N ALA A 162 -16.23 -4.98 22.34
CA ALA A 162 -15.64 -5.60 21.16
C ALA A 162 -14.31 -4.89 20.84
N PRO A 163 -13.37 -5.56 20.15
CA PRO A 163 -12.20 -4.89 19.61
C PRO A 163 -12.60 -3.97 18.45
N VAL A 164 -11.86 -2.88 18.29
CA VAL A 164 -11.94 -2.00 17.12
C VAL A 164 -10.59 -1.97 16.42
N THR A 165 -10.61 -1.98 15.09
CA THR A 165 -9.41 -1.75 14.30
C THR A 165 -8.95 -0.31 14.47
N THR A 166 -7.75 -0.16 15.02
CA THR A 166 -6.96 1.07 15.04
C THR A 166 -5.83 0.96 14.02
N TYR A 167 -5.28 2.11 13.64
CA TYR A 167 -4.15 2.17 12.72
C TYR A 167 -3.03 3.03 13.31
N ASP A 168 -1.80 2.66 13.03
CA ASP A 168 -0.62 3.39 13.47
C ASP A 168 -0.14 4.43 12.43
N ALA A 169 1.03 5.02 12.66
CA ALA A 169 1.66 5.96 11.73
C ALA A 169 2.10 5.34 10.39
N ASN A 170 2.29 4.01 10.35
CA ASN A 170 2.70 3.24 9.18
C ASN A 170 1.50 2.68 8.40
N SER A 171 0.28 2.86 8.92
CA SER A 171 -0.97 2.25 8.44
C SER A 171 -1.10 0.75 8.73
N ASP A 172 -0.29 0.22 9.65
CA ASP A 172 -0.47 -1.13 10.17
C ASP A 172 -1.70 -1.16 11.10
N ALA A 173 -2.44 -2.28 11.06
CA ALA A 173 -3.72 -2.43 11.74
C ALA A 173 -3.56 -3.20 13.06
N HIS A 174 -4.16 -2.67 14.13
CA HIS A 174 -4.13 -3.25 15.48
C HIS A 174 -5.54 -3.28 16.10
N GLN A 175 -5.96 -4.42 16.65
CA GLN A 175 -7.27 -4.58 17.29
C GLN A 175 -7.23 -4.12 18.76
N VAL A 176 -7.78 -2.94 19.09
CA VAL A 176 -7.79 -2.44 20.48
C VAL A 176 -9.17 -2.65 21.13
N ALA A 177 -9.20 -3.15 22.36
CA ALA A 177 -10.40 -3.34 23.16
C ALA A 177 -10.25 -2.76 24.57
N LEU A 178 -11.37 -2.60 25.30
CA LEU A 178 -11.37 -2.09 26.68
C LEU A 178 -11.78 -3.17 27.69
N LYS A 179 -11.08 -3.23 28.83
CA LYS A 179 -11.47 -3.98 30.04
C LYS A 179 -11.88 -2.98 31.13
N TRP A 180 -13.04 -3.23 31.73
CA TRP A 180 -13.58 -2.51 32.88
C TRP A 180 -13.72 -3.48 34.06
N THR A 181 -13.05 -3.21 35.18
CA THR A 181 -13.19 -3.96 36.44
C THR A 181 -13.86 -3.06 37.49
N GLN A 182 -14.96 -3.52 38.09
CA GLN A 182 -15.65 -2.81 39.17
C GLN A 182 -14.93 -3.01 40.51
N ASP A 183 -14.76 -1.94 41.28
CA ASP A 183 -14.20 -2.00 42.63
C ASP A 183 -15.07 -2.88 43.55
N SER A 184 -14.43 -3.74 44.33
CA SER A 184 -15.10 -4.71 45.21
C SER A 184 -15.76 -4.07 46.43
N SER A 185 -15.34 -2.86 46.81
CA SER A 185 -15.80 -2.08 47.96
C SER A 185 -16.74 -0.92 47.58
N ASN A 186 -16.55 -0.33 46.39
CA ASN A 186 -17.31 0.80 45.88
C ASN A 186 -17.96 0.49 44.52
N PRO A 187 -19.25 0.14 44.45
CA PRO A 187 -19.90 -0.27 43.21
C PRO A 187 -20.05 0.85 42.17
N LEU A 188 -19.76 2.12 42.52
CA LEU A 188 -19.72 3.27 41.60
C LEU A 188 -18.34 3.52 40.99
N SER A 189 -17.29 2.83 41.47
CA SER A 189 -15.91 2.96 41.01
C SER A 189 -15.56 1.79 40.09
N TRP A 190 -14.98 2.11 38.94
CA TRP A 190 -14.53 1.14 37.94
C TRP A 190 -13.13 1.51 37.46
N THR A 191 -12.25 0.54 37.31
CA THR A 191 -10.97 0.71 36.62
C THR A 191 -11.15 0.35 35.15
N VAL A 192 -10.79 1.26 34.24
CA VAL A 192 -10.69 0.99 32.80
C VAL A 192 -9.24 0.89 32.36
N SER A 193 -8.97 -0.04 31.45
CA SER A 193 -7.72 -0.17 30.70
C SER A 193 -8.03 -0.55 29.25
N ALA A 194 -7.18 -0.14 28.32
CA ALA A 194 -7.22 -0.62 26.94
C ALA A 194 -6.12 -1.68 26.74
N TYR A 195 -6.40 -2.70 25.92
CA TYR A 195 -5.46 -3.78 25.61
C TYR A 195 -5.46 -4.08 24.12
N ASP A 196 -4.36 -4.63 23.64
CA ASP A 196 -4.26 -5.12 22.27
C ASP A 196 -4.84 -6.53 22.21
N ALA A 197 -5.98 -6.65 21.54
CA ALA A 197 -6.62 -7.92 21.26
C ALA A 197 -5.88 -8.70 20.17
N ASP A 198 -4.92 -8.12 19.43
CA ASP A 198 -4.05 -8.91 18.57
C ASP A 198 -2.87 -9.55 19.31
N GLY A 199 -2.39 -8.96 20.40
CA GLY A 199 -1.16 -9.37 21.09
C GLY A 199 0.09 -9.17 20.23
N ASN A 200 0.07 -8.21 19.30
CA ASN A 200 1.17 -7.85 18.41
C ASN A 200 1.80 -6.49 18.78
N ALA A 201 1.11 -5.64 19.54
CA ALA A 201 1.55 -4.31 19.95
C ALA A 201 1.60 -4.16 21.48
N THR A 202 2.62 -3.47 21.98
CA THR A 202 2.76 -3.15 23.41
C THR A 202 1.98 -1.87 23.74
N ILE A 203 0.83 -2.02 24.39
CA ILE A 203 0.11 -0.90 25.02
C ILE A 203 0.78 -0.59 26.36
N ASP A 204 1.15 0.67 26.61
CA ASP A 204 1.65 1.10 27.92
C ASP A 204 0.57 0.90 29.01
N THR A 205 1.01 0.65 30.24
CA THR A 205 0.11 0.56 31.41
C THR A 205 -0.81 1.79 31.50
N ASN A 206 -2.11 1.58 31.38
CA ASN A 206 -3.11 2.61 31.12
C ASN A 206 -4.36 2.47 32.03
N ALA A 207 -4.13 2.20 33.32
CA ALA A 207 -5.20 2.05 34.30
C ALA A 207 -5.76 3.41 34.76
N TYR A 208 -7.05 3.63 34.52
CA TYR A 208 -7.78 4.83 34.95
C TYR A 208 -8.95 4.44 35.86
N GLN A 209 -9.03 5.05 37.04
CA GLN A 209 -10.20 4.94 37.91
C GLN A 209 -11.27 5.91 37.42
N VAL A 210 -12.44 5.38 37.09
CA VAL A 210 -13.63 6.11 36.64
C VAL A 210 -14.71 6.01 37.72
N LEU A 211 -15.25 7.14 38.13
CA LEU A 211 -16.32 7.23 39.12
C LEU A 211 -17.63 7.65 38.44
N PHE A 212 -18.72 6.96 38.79
CA PHE A 212 -20.07 7.28 38.32
C PHE A 212 -20.92 7.94 39.42
N ASN A 213 -21.85 8.78 39.00
CA ASN A 213 -22.90 9.34 39.85
C ASN A 213 -23.95 8.26 40.19
N GLN A 214 -24.79 8.52 41.20
CA GLN A 214 -25.85 7.59 41.61
C GLN A 214 -26.93 7.36 40.53
N ASP A 215 -27.07 8.29 39.58
CA ASP A 215 -27.96 8.17 38.41
C ASP A 215 -27.34 7.36 37.25
N GLY A 216 -26.08 6.96 37.36
CA GLY A 216 -25.35 6.22 36.34
C GLY A 216 -24.56 7.10 35.36
N THR A 217 -24.62 8.43 35.45
CA THR A 217 -23.83 9.32 34.61
C THR A 217 -22.35 9.35 35.02
N LEU A 218 -21.46 9.63 34.08
CA LEU A 218 -20.02 9.81 34.36
C LEU A 218 -19.80 10.97 35.35
N ALA A 219 -19.02 10.78 36.41
CA ALA A 219 -18.70 11.83 37.38
C ALA A 219 -17.28 12.38 37.17
N SER A 220 -16.28 11.50 37.14
CA SER A 220 -14.87 11.86 36.98
C SER A 220 -14.02 10.67 36.54
N ALA A 221 -12.79 10.94 36.10
CA ALA A 221 -11.74 9.93 35.95
C ALA A 221 -10.42 10.41 36.56
N THR A 222 -9.60 9.46 37.01
CA THR A 222 -8.30 9.68 37.65
C THR A 222 -7.29 8.69 37.09
N ASP A 223 -6.14 9.19 36.67
CA ASP A 223 -4.97 8.39 36.27
C ASP A 223 -4.40 7.67 37.51
N MET A 224 -4.37 6.34 37.50
CA MET A 224 -3.90 5.57 38.66
C MET A 224 -2.37 5.55 38.79
N SER A 225 -1.62 5.84 37.72
CA SER A 225 -0.16 5.93 37.74
C SER A 225 0.33 7.25 38.34
N THR A 226 -0.40 8.35 38.11
CA THR A 226 -0.02 9.70 38.60
C THR A 226 -0.87 10.20 39.75
N GLY A 227 -2.02 9.56 40.05
CA GLY A 227 -2.99 9.99 41.05
C GLY A 227 -3.73 11.29 40.68
N LYS A 228 -3.64 11.76 39.43
CA LYS A 228 -4.22 13.03 38.97
C LYS A 228 -5.58 12.82 38.33
N ALA A 229 -6.53 13.71 38.65
CA ALA A 229 -7.79 13.79 37.95
C ALA A 229 -7.56 14.16 36.47
N VAL A 230 -8.24 13.44 35.58
CA VAL A 230 -8.26 13.73 34.15
C VAL A 230 -9.23 14.89 33.92
N ALA A 231 -8.70 16.01 33.41
CA ALA A 231 -9.52 17.17 33.08
C ALA A 231 -10.39 16.91 31.84
N ALA A 232 -11.55 17.54 31.80
CA ALA A 232 -12.34 17.58 30.57
C ALA A 232 -11.59 18.38 29.48
N ASP A 233 -11.69 17.92 28.24
CA ASP A 233 -11.07 18.56 27.08
C ASP A 233 -11.81 19.85 26.65
N THR A 234 -11.39 20.47 25.55
CA THR A 234 -12.02 21.69 25.03
C THR A 234 -13.47 21.49 24.57
N ALA A 235 -13.89 20.24 24.32
CA ALA A 235 -15.29 19.87 24.04
C ALA A 235 -16.10 19.53 25.30
N GLY A 236 -15.48 19.55 26.49
CA GLY A 236 -16.12 19.20 27.76
C GLY A 236 -16.21 17.69 28.02
N THR A 237 -15.48 16.86 27.26
CA THR A 237 -15.47 15.40 27.38
C THR A 237 -14.26 14.90 28.17
N VAL A 238 -14.41 13.77 28.88
CA VAL A 238 -13.29 13.13 29.58
C VAL A 238 -12.53 12.24 28.59
N ALA A 239 -11.32 12.65 28.24
CA ALA A 239 -10.44 11.94 27.32
C ALA A 239 -9.25 11.33 28.08
N LEU A 240 -9.19 10.01 28.17
CA LEU A 240 -8.09 9.29 28.82
C LEU A 240 -6.94 9.07 27.81
N PRO A 241 -5.70 9.53 28.09
CA PRO A 241 -4.58 9.28 27.19
C PRO A 241 -4.09 7.83 27.32
N ILE A 242 -3.96 7.15 26.18
CA ILE A 242 -3.38 5.81 26.05
C ILE A 242 -2.13 5.96 25.16
N SER A 243 -1.02 5.39 25.60
CA SER A 243 0.20 5.31 24.77
C SER A 243 0.35 3.91 24.20
N LEU A 244 0.51 3.82 22.88
CA LEU A 244 0.91 2.61 22.16
C LEU A 244 2.40 2.73 21.82
N ASN A 245 3.18 1.70 22.14
CA ASN A 245 4.57 1.58 21.70
C ASN A 245 4.64 0.64 20.51
N ILE A 246 4.71 1.20 19.31
CA ILE A 246 4.81 0.45 18.06
C ILE A 246 6.28 0.14 17.78
N MET A 247 6.62 -1.15 17.69
CA MET A 247 7.95 -1.61 17.31
C MET A 247 8.07 -1.68 15.78
N GLN A 248 9.00 -0.92 15.22
CA GLN A 248 9.25 -0.88 13.77
C GLN A 248 10.14 -2.05 13.32
N SER A 249 10.10 -2.34 12.02
CA SER A 249 10.89 -3.41 11.39
C SER A 249 12.40 -3.20 11.43
N ASP A 250 12.87 -1.97 11.70
CA ASP A 250 14.29 -1.63 11.94
C ASP A 250 14.72 -1.78 13.42
N GLY A 251 13.79 -2.14 14.31
CA GLY A 251 14.03 -2.31 15.75
C GLY A 251 13.89 -1.02 16.58
N SER A 252 13.51 0.12 15.98
CA SER A 252 13.15 1.33 16.71
C SER A 252 11.69 1.31 17.19
N SER A 253 11.34 2.15 18.17
CA SER A 253 9.96 2.27 18.67
C SER A 253 9.38 3.67 18.45
N ILE A 254 8.12 3.73 18.01
CA ILE A 254 7.31 4.96 17.93
C ILE A 254 6.26 4.90 19.04
N GLN A 255 6.18 5.96 19.85
CA GLN A 255 5.07 6.12 20.79
C GLN A 255 3.93 6.91 20.14
N GLN A 256 2.75 6.31 20.03
CA GLN A 256 1.53 6.95 19.54
C GLN A 256 0.58 7.21 20.72
N SER A 257 0.14 8.46 20.88
CA SER A 257 -0.86 8.83 21.89
C SER A 257 -2.27 8.81 21.28
N ILE A 258 -3.16 8.01 21.88
CA ILE A 258 -4.57 7.89 21.53
C ILE A 258 -5.42 8.37 22.71
N ASN A 259 -6.42 9.21 22.46
CA ASN A 259 -7.36 9.68 23.46
C ASN A 259 -8.63 8.79 23.47
N LEU A 260 -8.89 8.09 24.58
CA LEU A 260 -10.15 7.38 24.80
C LEU A 260 -11.20 8.34 25.38
N ASN A 261 -12.16 8.74 24.57
CA ASN A 261 -13.27 9.61 24.95
C ASN A 261 -14.38 8.79 25.65
N LEU A 262 -14.60 9.11 26.93
CA LEU A 262 -15.65 8.50 27.77
C LEU A 262 -17.00 9.24 27.72
N GLY A 263 -17.07 10.40 27.07
CA GLY A 263 -18.24 11.28 27.08
C GLY A 263 -18.14 12.45 28.05
N THR A 264 -19.26 13.15 28.28
CA THR A 264 -19.34 14.34 29.13
C THR A 264 -19.72 14.00 30.58
N PRO A 265 -19.09 14.60 31.60
CA PRO A 265 -19.53 14.44 32.99
C PRO A 265 -20.98 14.90 33.18
N GLY A 266 -21.79 14.10 33.87
CA GLY A 266 -23.24 14.31 34.02
C GLY A 266 -24.07 14.08 32.75
N GLY A 267 -23.44 13.68 31.64
CA GLY A 267 -24.10 13.40 30.38
C GLY A 267 -24.62 11.96 30.24
N THR A 268 -25.46 11.74 29.23
CA THR A 268 -25.96 10.42 28.80
C THR A 268 -25.29 9.89 27.54
N SER A 269 -24.28 10.60 27.03
CA SER A 269 -23.52 10.24 25.82
C SER A 269 -22.15 9.71 26.23
N GLY A 270 -21.71 8.60 25.63
CA GLY A 270 -20.46 7.93 25.96
C GLY A 270 -20.67 6.74 26.88
N VAL A 271 -19.88 6.64 27.95
CA VAL A 271 -20.03 5.59 28.97
C VAL A 271 -20.99 6.04 30.06
N THR A 272 -21.97 5.19 30.34
CA THR A 272 -22.84 5.30 31.53
C THR A 272 -22.84 3.97 32.27
N MET A 273 -23.36 3.95 33.49
CA MET A 273 -23.59 2.75 34.28
C MET A 273 -25.09 2.53 34.45
N ALA A 274 -25.57 1.29 34.34
CA ALA A 274 -26.99 1.00 34.53
C ALA A 274 -27.45 1.39 35.95
N PRO A 275 -28.60 2.10 36.08
CA PRO A 275 -29.06 2.60 37.38
C PRO A 275 -29.46 1.47 38.32
N LYS A 276 -29.45 1.76 39.64
CA LYS A 276 -29.75 0.79 40.70
C LYS A 276 -31.22 0.33 40.76
N SER A 277 -32.14 1.06 40.13
CA SER A 277 -33.56 0.72 40.06
C SER A 277 -33.96 0.18 38.68
N SER A 278 -35.12 -0.45 38.57
CA SER A 278 -35.66 -1.13 37.39
C SER A 278 -36.10 -0.19 36.25
N GLY A 279 -35.24 0.74 35.86
CA GLY A 279 -35.42 1.59 34.69
C GLY A 279 -35.23 0.83 33.37
N THR A 280 -35.60 1.48 32.27
CA THR A 280 -35.62 0.90 30.91
C THR A 280 -34.24 0.65 30.29
N SER A 281 -33.16 1.10 30.93
CA SER A 281 -31.79 0.96 30.43
C SER A 281 -31.15 -0.32 30.95
N THR A 282 -31.11 -1.35 30.11
CA THR A 282 -30.34 -2.59 30.36
C THR A 282 -28.85 -2.36 30.10
N ALA A 283 -27.99 -3.02 30.86
CA ALA A 283 -26.55 -3.00 30.59
C ALA A 283 -26.24 -3.57 29.19
N SER A 284 -25.23 -3.01 28.52
CA SER A 284 -24.68 -3.59 27.30
C SER A 284 -24.15 -5.00 27.62
N PRO A 285 -24.40 -6.02 26.77
CA PRO A 285 -23.78 -7.33 26.93
C PRO A 285 -22.27 -7.22 26.72
N SER A 286 -21.48 -7.86 27.60
CA SER A 286 -20.04 -8.00 27.40
C SER A 286 -19.78 -8.70 26.08
N GLN A 287 -18.93 -8.13 25.22
CA GLN A 287 -18.68 -8.68 23.89
C GLN A 287 -17.61 -9.77 23.91
N ILE A 288 -16.73 -9.72 24.90
CA ILE A 288 -15.69 -10.71 25.13
C ILE A 288 -15.96 -11.42 26.47
N VAL A 289 -15.56 -12.68 26.54
CA VAL A 289 -15.65 -13.55 27.70
C VAL A 289 -14.28 -13.64 28.38
N SER A 290 -14.25 -13.51 29.69
CA SER A 290 -13.03 -13.65 30.50
C SER A 290 -12.71 -15.11 30.81
N LEU A 291 -11.43 -15.40 31.06
CA LEU A 291 -11.05 -16.60 31.80
C LEU A 291 -11.59 -16.54 33.24
N THR A 292 -11.69 -17.70 33.88
CA THR A 292 -12.12 -17.85 35.27
C THR A 292 -11.17 -18.75 36.03
N SER A 293 -11.00 -18.53 37.33
CA SER A 293 -10.24 -19.39 38.23
C SER A 293 -11.14 -19.91 39.36
N SER A 294 -10.71 -21.00 40.02
CA SER A 294 -11.37 -21.53 41.22
C SER A 294 -10.96 -20.81 42.52
N ALA A 295 -9.90 -20.01 42.46
CA ALA A 295 -9.33 -19.22 43.55
C ALA A 295 -8.38 -18.15 42.98
N ASP A 296 -8.11 -17.12 43.76
CA ASP A 296 -7.01 -16.17 43.50
C ASP A 296 -5.67 -16.92 43.54
N SER A 297 -4.73 -16.50 42.69
CA SER A 297 -3.43 -17.14 42.43
C SER A 297 -3.47 -18.59 41.93
N SER A 298 -4.56 -19.00 41.27
CA SER A 298 -4.65 -20.32 40.63
C SER A 298 -3.84 -20.38 39.32
N THR A 299 -3.00 -21.41 39.17
CA THR A 299 -2.38 -21.76 37.88
C THR A 299 -3.32 -22.55 36.96
N THR A 300 -4.46 -23.01 37.46
CA THR A 300 -5.51 -23.70 36.67
C THR A 300 -6.68 -22.76 36.42
N LEU A 301 -6.94 -22.50 35.14
CA LEU A 301 -7.95 -21.57 34.65
C LEU A 301 -8.98 -22.33 33.81
N THR A 302 -10.16 -21.75 33.65
CA THR A 302 -11.22 -22.27 32.78
C THR A 302 -11.68 -21.17 31.81
N LEU A 303 -11.64 -21.48 30.52
CA LEU A 303 -12.36 -20.74 29.49
C LEU A 303 -13.74 -21.40 29.35
N PRO A 304 -14.86 -20.75 29.77
CA PRO A 304 -16.20 -21.26 29.54
C PRO A 304 -16.54 -21.32 28.04
N SER A 305 -17.67 -21.91 27.68
CA SER A 305 -18.09 -22.03 26.27
C SER A 305 -18.31 -20.63 25.67
N ILE A 306 -17.74 -20.40 24.48
CA ILE A 306 -17.72 -19.12 23.79
C ILE A 306 -18.17 -19.24 22.34
N THR A 307 -18.84 -18.20 21.84
CA THR A 307 -19.12 -18.03 20.41
C THR A 307 -18.01 -17.20 19.77
N LEU A 308 -17.15 -17.84 18.96
CA LEU A 308 -15.93 -17.21 18.41
C LEU A 308 -16.20 -16.19 17.30
N GLY A 309 -17.24 -16.42 16.50
CA GLY A 309 -17.47 -15.68 15.27
C GLY A 309 -18.65 -16.27 14.51
N THR A 310 -18.64 -16.16 13.19
CA THR A 310 -19.69 -16.65 12.30
C THR A 310 -19.23 -17.78 11.40
N THR A 311 -20.15 -18.66 10.99
CA THR A 311 -19.87 -19.75 10.03
C THR A 311 -19.61 -19.27 8.60
N SER A 312 -19.91 -17.99 8.29
CA SER A 312 -19.80 -17.40 6.95
C SER A 312 -18.72 -16.32 6.79
N GLY A 313 -18.13 -15.84 7.89
CA GLY A 313 -17.02 -14.88 7.86
C GLY A 313 -15.68 -15.51 7.46
N THR A 314 -14.75 -14.68 7.03
CA THR A 314 -13.35 -15.04 6.72
C THR A 314 -12.40 -14.12 7.48
N ASN A 315 -11.17 -14.59 7.73
CA ASN A 315 -10.12 -13.88 8.49
C ASN A 315 -10.59 -13.40 9.87
N GLN A 316 -11.50 -14.15 10.52
CA GLN A 316 -12.02 -13.82 11.84
C GLN A 316 -11.00 -14.17 12.93
N THR A 317 -10.94 -13.32 13.95
CA THR A 317 -10.12 -13.49 15.15
C THR A 317 -11.00 -13.25 16.37
N TYR A 318 -10.80 -14.02 17.44
CA TYR A 318 -11.43 -13.81 18.74
C TYR A 318 -10.40 -13.95 19.84
N VAL A 319 -10.38 -13.02 20.79
CA VAL A 319 -9.48 -13.06 21.94
C VAL A 319 -10.27 -12.86 23.23
N THR A 320 -10.00 -13.68 24.24
CA THR A 320 -10.64 -13.55 25.56
C THR A 320 -10.16 -12.31 26.29
N ALA A 321 -10.94 -11.85 27.27
CA ALA A 321 -10.59 -10.67 28.05
C ALA A 321 -9.27 -10.91 28.83
N PRO A 322 -8.43 -9.88 28.99
CA PRO A 322 -7.22 -9.94 29.81
C PRO A 322 -7.56 -10.39 31.24
N PHE A 323 -7.09 -11.58 31.61
CA PHE A 323 -7.29 -12.15 32.93
C PHE A 323 -5.97 -12.19 33.70
N ASP A 324 -5.96 -11.60 34.90
CA ASP A 324 -4.85 -11.68 35.84
C ASP A 324 -5.20 -12.72 36.91
N PRO A 325 -4.52 -13.89 36.95
CA PRO A 325 -4.79 -14.92 37.96
C PRO A 325 -4.51 -14.47 39.40
N ASN A 326 -3.77 -13.37 39.60
CA ASN A 326 -3.32 -12.87 40.89
C ASN A 326 -3.97 -11.51 41.25
N GLU A 327 -5.07 -11.11 40.57
CA GLU A 327 -5.61 -9.74 40.57
C GLU A 327 -5.73 -9.14 41.99
N ALA A 328 -6.39 -9.83 42.92
CA ALA A 328 -6.56 -9.36 44.30
C ALA A 328 -5.23 -9.23 45.10
N THR A 329 -4.26 -10.12 44.86
CA THR A 329 -2.95 -10.05 45.54
C THR A 329 -2.06 -8.96 44.96
N ASP A 330 -2.10 -8.73 43.65
CA ASP A 330 -1.33 -7.69 42.99
C ASP A 330 -1.88 -6.29 43.33
N ASP A 331 -3.20 -6.13 43.39
CA ASP A 331 -3.85 -4.90 43.85
C ASP A 331 -3.48 -4.59 45.32
N ALA A 332 -3.52 -5.60 46.20
CA ALA A 332 -3.19 -5.44 47.62
C ALA A 332 -1.70 -5.09 47.87
N ASN A 333 -0.81 -5.56 47.00
CA ASN A 333 0.63 -5.27 47.06
C ASN A 333 1.03 -3.98 46.31
N GLY A 334 0.11 -3.39 45.53
CA GLY A 334 0.42 -2.26 44.65
C GLY A 334 1.36 -2.64 43.49
N THR A 335 1.25 -3.86 42.98
CA THR A 335 2.07 -4.35 41.85
C THR A 335 1.78 -3.49 40.61
N SER A 336 2.82 -2.84 40.07
CA SER A 336 2.72 -2.10 38.81
C SER A 336 2.28 -3.02 37.67
N ALA A 337 1.36 -2.57 36.80
CA ALA A 337 0.75 -3.45 35.80
C ALA A 337 1.74 -4.05 34.80
N ALA A 338 2.87 -3.36 34.52
CA ALA A 338 3.98 -3.90 33.73
C ALA A 338 4.66 -5.16 34.33
N ASN A 339 4.38 -5.49 35.59
CA ASN A 339 4.89 -6.70 36.27
C ASN A 339 3.78 -7.73 36.56
N ARG A 340 2.52 -7.46 36.20
CA ARG A 340 1.38 -8.38 36.43
C ARG A 340 1.37 -9.46 35.35
N THR A 341 0.96 -10.67 35.72
CA THR A 341 0.86 -11.78 34.77
C THR A 341 -0.53 -11.81 34.15
N THR A 342 -0.65 -11.40 32.89
CA THR A 342 -1.94 -11.37 32.20
C THR A 342 -2.01 -12.43 31.11
N LEU A 343 -3.14 -13.14 31.04
CA LEU A 343 -3.38 -14.22 30.08
C LEU A 343 -4.68 -14.01 29.32
N SER A 344 -4.62 -14.18 28.00
CA SER A 344 -5.77 -14.29 27.10
C SER A 344 -5.61 -15.50 26.18
N VAL A 345 -6.71 -16.15 25.79
CA VAL A 345 -6.73 -17.16 24.73
C VAL A 345 -7.13 -16.48 23.42
N LYS A 346 -6.23 -16.54 22.43
CA LYS A 346 -6.45 -16.08 21.06
C LYS A 346 -6.87 -17.25 20.17
N TRP A 347 -7.90 -17.00 19.38
CA TRP A 347 -8.45 -17.88 18.35
C TRP A 347 -8.34 -17.19 17.00
N VAL A 348 -7.76 -17.86 16.01
CA VAL A 348 -7.57 -17.32 14.66
C VAL A 348 -8.14 -18.28 13.63
N GLN A 349 -9.02 -17.79 12.76
CA GLN A 349 -9.55 -18.55 11.62
C GLN A 349 -8.46 -18.72 10.55
N ASP A 350 -8.30 -19.95 10.04
CA ASP A 350 -7.36 -20.22 8.95
C ASP A 350 -7.90 -19.62 7.63
N THR A 351 -7.11 -18.71 7.04
CA THR A 351 -7.50 -17.98 5.82
C THR A 351 -7.54 -18.87 4.58
N SER A 352 -6.80 -19.99 4.58
CA SER A 352 -6.81 -21.01 3.53
C SER A 352 -7.92 -22.06 3.73
N SER A 353 -8.38 -22.23 4.96
CA SER A 353 -9.38 -23.22 5.37
C SER A 353 -10.39 -22.61 6.37
N PRO A 354 -11.38 -21.81 5.92
CA PRO A 354 -12.23 -21.01 6.82
C PRO A 354 -13.06 -21.79 7.85
N SER A 355 -13.23 -23.10 7.70
CA SER A 355 -13.84 -23.96 8.71
C SER A 355 -12.92 -24.26 9.90
N THR A 356 -11.61 -24.07 9.74
CA THR A 356 -10.55 -24.36 10.72
C THR A 356 -10.18 -23.12 11.52
N TRP A 357 -10.00 -23.28 12.82
CA TRP A 357 -9.52 -22.27 13.74
C TRP A 357 -8.37 -22.83 14.58
N GLN A 358 -7.43 -21.98 14.96
CA GLN A 358 -6.31 -22.34 15.85
C GLN A 358 -6.40 -21.54 17.16
N ALA A 359 -6.19 -22.21 18.29
CA ALA A 359 -6.24 -21.64 19.63
C ALA A 359 -4.87 -21.68 20.33
N TYR A 360 -4.51 -20.59 21.00
CA TYR A 360 -3.27 -20.45 21.79
C TYR A 360 -3.40 -19.34 22.84
N ILE A 361 -2.54 -19.38 23.87
CA ILE A 361 -2.47 -18.35 24.91
C ILE A 361 -1.50 -17.25 24.49
N ILE A 362 -1.87 -16.00 24.75
CA ILE A 362 -1.05 -14.78 24.59
C ILE A 362 -1.09 -13.95 25.88
N ASP A 363 -0.16 -13.02 26.01
CA ASP A 363 -0.30 -11.87 26.91
C ASP A 363 -0.70 -10.65 26.06
N PRO A 364 -1.90 -10.06 26.26
CA PRO A 364 -2.41 -8.93 25.47
C PRO A 364 -1.70 -7.59 25.78
N TYR A 365 -0.73 -7.57 26.70
CA TYR A 365 0.14 -6.43 26.98
C TYR A 365 1.59 -6.64 26.49
N GLY A 366 1.85 -7.70 25.71
CA GLY A 366 3.08 -7.86 24.92
C GLY A 366 4.21 -8.67 25.55
N THR A 367 3.99 -9.28 26.73
CA THR A 367 4.96 -10.23 27.31
C THR A 367 5.06 -11.49 26.45
N GLN A 368 6.27 -11.98 26.15
CA GLN A 368 6.42 -13.17 25.31
C GLN A 368 5.97 -14.45 26.04
N VAL A 369 4.80 -14.97 25.67
CA VAL A 369 4.25 -16.22 26.21
C VAL A 369 4.58 -17.40 25.29
N THR A 370 5.13 -18.48 25.86
CA THR A 370 5.26 -19.76 25.14
C THR A 370 4.03 -20.62 25.43
N SER A 371 3.13 -20.74 24.45
CA SER A 371 1.89 -21.53 24.55
C SER A 371 1.94 -22.80 23.70
N THR A 372 1.29 -23.86 24.17
CA THR A 372 0.82 -24.95 23.28
C THR A 372 -0.26 -24.44 22.33
N THR A 373 -0.50 -25.14 21.22
CA THR A 373 -1.58 -24.82 20.28
C THR A 373 -2.43 -26.05 19.96
N PHE A 374 -3.67 -25.85 19.56
CA PHE A 374 -4.50 -26.87 18.90
C PHE A 374 -5.34 -26.25 17.79
N SER A 375 -5.84 -27.07 16.86
CA SER A 375 -6.78 -26.65 15.84
C SER A 375 -8.15 -27.32 16.01
N THR A 376 -9.22 -26.63 15.61
CA THR A 376 -10.59 -27.15 15.57
C THR A 376 -11.26 -26.82 14.26
N THR A 377 -12.07 -27.74 13.72
CA THR A 377 -12.98 -27.44 12.61
C THR A 377 -14.42 -27.42 13.06
N PHE A 378 -15.24 -26.53 12.51
CA PHE A 378 -16.67 -26.45 12.82
C PHE A 378 -17.54 -27.03 11.69
N ASP A 379 -18.73 -27.54 12.05
CA ASP A 379 -19.76 -27.92 11.10
C ASP A 379 -20.63 -26.72 10.64
N ASN A 380 -21.54 -26.97 9.69
CA ASN A 380 -22.43 -25.95 9.15
C ASN A 380 -23.45 -25.38 10.17
N THR A 381 -23.61 -26.03 11.33
CA THR A 381 -24.44 -25.55 12.45
C THR A 381 -23.64 -24.76 13.49
N GLY A 382 -22.31 -24.69 13.32
CA GLY A 382 -21.39 -23.98 14.20
C GLY A 382 -20.86 -24.81 15.37
N ASN A 383 -21.05 -26.13 15.39
CA ASN A 383 -20.53 -27.00 16.45
C ASN A 383 -19.14 -27.54 16.09
N VAL A 384 -18.31 -27.84 17.10
CA VAL A 384 -16.99 -28.47 16.88
C VAL A 384 -17.19 -29.86 16.26
N MET A 385 -16.51 -30.10 15.14
CA MET A 385 -16.56 -31.36 14.38
C MET A 385 -15.25 -32.15 14.47
N GLN A 386 -14.11 -31.46 14.48
CA GLN A 386 -12.78 -32.08 14.61
C GLN A 386 -11.89 -31.26 15.52
N VAL A 387 -10.95 -31.94 16.18
CA VAL A 387 -9.85 -31.35 16.96
C VAL A 387 -8.54 -31.98 16.47
N ASN A 388 -7.55 -31.17 16.12
CA ASN A 388 -6.27 -31.61 15.54
C ASN A 388 -6.43 -32.60 14.36
N GLY A 389 -7.44 -32.37 13.51
CA GLY A 389 -7.77 -33.20 12.34
C GLY A 389 -8.42 -34.56 12.65
N GLN A 390 -8.80 -34.83 13.90
CA GLN A 390 -9.54 -36.03 14.30
C GLN A 390 -10.98 -35.67 14.70
N TYR A 391 -11.95 -36.51 14.32
CA TYR A 391 -13.35 -36.32 14.75
C TYR A 391 -13.48 -36.50 16.26
N SER A 392 -13.62 -35.38 16.98
CA SER A 392 -13.68 -35.31 18.43
C SER A 392 -14.39 -34.02 18.84
N HIS A 393 -14.98 -34.03 20.04
CA HIS A 393 -15.48 -32.84 20.73
C HIS A 393 -14.64 -32.52 21.98
N ASP A 394 -13.67 -33.39 22.32
CA ASP A 394 -12.79 -33.23 23.47
C ASP A 394 -11.70 -32.21 23.15
N ILE A 395 -11.79 -31.03 23.76
CA ILE A 395 -10.80 -29.96 23.59
C ILE A 395 -9.63 -30.19 24.56
N PRO A 396 -8.37 -30.23 24.08
CA PRO A 396 -7.20 -30.32 24.96
C PRO A 396 -7.01 -29.00 25.74
N ALA A 397 -6.57 -29.11 26.99
CA ALA A 397 -6.19 -27.92 27.77
C ALA A 397 -4.96 -27.23 27.15
N LEU A 398 -4.99 -25.91 27.06
CA LEU A 398 -3.82 -25.12 26.67
C LEU A 398 -2.88 -24.98 27.86
N GLN A 399 -1.57 -24.99 27.60
CA GLN A 399 -0.54 -24.73 28.59
C GLN A 399 0.35 -23.59 28.14
N ALA A 400 0.64 -22.67 29.05
CA ALA A 400 1.55 -21.55 28.82
C ALA A 400 2.60 -21.48 29.93
N GLN A 401 3.85 -21.17 29.58
CA GLN A 401 4.84 -20.70 30.55
C GLN A 401 4.97 -19.18 30.51
N VAL A 402 4.84 -18.56 31.68
CA VAL A 402 5.10 -17.12 31.91
C VAL A 402 5.95 -17.01 33.17
N ASN A 403 7.09 -16.32 33.09
CA ASN A 403 8.02 -16.11 34.20
C ASN A 403 8.44 -17.40 34.95
N GLY A 404 8.51 -18.54 34.23
CA GLY A 404 8.85 -19.85 34.78
C GLY A 404 7.70 -20.60 35.47
N VAL A 405 6.50 -20.01 35.56
CA VAL A 405 5.28 -20.64 36.07
C VAL A 405 4.48 -21.21 34.89
N THR A 406 4.05 -22.47 35.01
CA THR A 406 3.15 -23.10 34.02
C THR A 406 1.69 -22.88 34.41
N TYR A 407 0.94 -22.23 33.53
CA TYR A 407 -0.51 -22.05 33.60
C TYR A 407 -1.21 -23.07 32.69
N THR A 408 -2.33 -23.62 33.14
CA THR A 408 -3.17 -24.55 32.38
C THR A 408 -4.57 -23.96 32.21
N VAL A 409 -5.04 -23.81 30.98
CA VAL A 409 -6.38 -23.32 30.64
C VAL A 409 -7.23 -24.48 30.12
N ASN A 410 -8.21 -24.89 30.92
CA ASN A 410 -9.24 -25.84 30.49
C ASN A 410 -10.25 -25.12 29.60
N VAL A 411 -10.30 -25.50 28.33
CA VAL A 411 -11.16 -24.87 27.33
C VAL A 411 -12.44 -25.71 27.18
N GLN A 412 -13.60 -25.11 27.44
CA GLN A 412 -14.88 -25.71 27.10
C GLN A 412 -15.14 -25.63 25.58
N PRO A 413 -15.88 -26.58 24.98
CA PRO A 413 -16.16 -26.55 23.54
C PRO A 413 -16.75 -25.20 23.08
N PRO A 414 -16.09 -24.50 22.14
CA PRO A 414 -16.61 -23.27 21.54
C PRO A 414 -17.69 -23.58 20.49
N ASN A 415 -18.36 -22.54 20.01
CA ASN A 415 -19.25 -22.61 18.86
C ASN A 415 -19.03 -21.41 17.90
N LEU A 416 -19.56 -21.54 16.68
CA LEU A 416 -19.77 -20.42 15.75
C LEU A 416 -21.26 -20.06 15.70
N SER A 417 -21.54 -18.78 15.48
CA SER A 417 -22.88 -18.30 15.20
C SER A 417 -23.25 -18.54 13.73
N THR A 418 -24.48 -18.99 13.49
CA THR A 418 -25.07 -19.05 12.14
C THR A 418 -25.69 -17.73 11.70
N SER A 419 -25.76 -16.73 12.60
CA SER A 419 -26.26 -15.37 12.35
C SER A 419 -25.17 -14.32 12.60
N PRO A 420 -25.22 -13.14 11.96
CA PRO A 420 -24.34 -12.02 12.32
C PRO A 420 -24.46 -11.67 13.81
N LEU A 421 -23.33 -11.47 14.48
CA LEU A 421 -23.29 -11.05 15.88
C LEU A 421 -23.64 -9.56 15.98
N THR A 422 -24.61 -9.21 16.83
CA THR A 422 -25.05 -7.82 17.04
C THR A 422 -24.20 -7.14 18.11
N GLN A 423 -23.42 -6.13 17.74
CA GLN A 423 -22.68 -5.30 18.70
C GLN A 423 -23.62 -4.31 19.40
N ASN A 424 -23.78 -4.45 20.72
CA ASN A 424 -24.57 -3.52 21.57
C ASN A 424 -23.70 -2.55 22.40
N SER A 425 -22.41 -2.51 22.12
CA SER A 425 -21.46 -1.51 22.62
C SER A 425 -20.52 -1.17 21.49
N THR A 426 -20.46 0.11 21.12
CA THR A 426 -19.66 0.57 19.99
C THR A 426 -18.39 1.24 20.52
N LEU A 427 -17.25 0.60 20.30
CA LEU A 427 -15.95 1.25 20.34
C LEU A 427 -15.58 1.61 18.89
N THR A 428 -15.26 2.87 18.62
CA THR A 428 -14.96 3.38 17.27
C THR A 428 -13.66 4.16 17.25
N SER A 429 -12.83 3.94 16.23
CA SER A 429 -11.63 4.74 15.94
C SER A 429 -11.97 5.90 14.99
N ASP A 430 -11.17 6.98 15.05
CA ASP A 430 -11.25 8.12 14.12
C ASP A 430 -10.40 7.95 12.85
N SER A 431 -9.83 6.75 12.63
CA SER A 431 -9.04 6.45 11.45
C SER A 431 -9.88 6.45 10.17
N THR A 432 -9.35 7.14 9.15
CA THR A 432 -9.93 7.23 7.81
C THR A 432 -8.93 6.75 6.77
N VAL A 433 -9.42 6.35 5.59
CA VAL A 433 -8.55 6.04 4.45
C VAL A 433 -8.05 7.37 3.87
N ALA A 434 -6.75 7.62 4.01
CA ALA A 434 -6.06 8.70 3.33
C ALA A 434 -5.63 8.23 1.93
N SER A 435 -6.14 8.93 0.92
CA SER A 435 -5.86 8.67 -0.50
C SER A 435 -5.32 9.94 -1.17
N THR A 436 -4.02 10.13 -1.26
CA THR A 436 -3.41 10.86 -2.40
C THR A 436 -3.20 9.87 -3.57
N VAL A 437 -2.76 10.19 -4.81
CA VAL A 437 -2.73 9.22 -5.95
C VAL A 437 -1.48 9.18 -6.88
N THR A 438 -0.61 8.16 -6.73
CA THR A 438 0.65 8.00 -7.47
C THR A 438 0.28 7.59 -8.85
N GLY A 439 0.37 8.55 -9.75
CA GLY A 439 -0.42 8.50 -10.93
C GLY A 439 0.20 9.26 -12.07
N VAL A 440 -0.25 8.86 -13.25
CA VAL A 440 0.09 9.48 -14.50
C VAL A 440 -0.84 10.67 -14.69
N ASN A 441 -0.32 11.89 -14.43
CA ASN A 441 -1.05 13.11 -14.77
C ASN A 441 -1.32 13.15 -16.28
N ILE A 442 -2.59 13.23 -16.67
CA ILE A 442 -3.06 13.08 -18.05
C ILE A 442 -2.40 14.13 -18.96
N ASN A 443 -2.40 15.41 -18.57
CA ASN A 443 -1.82 16.50 -19.36
C ASN A 443 -0.30 16.33 -19.53
N THR A 444 0.40 15.87 -18.49
CA THR A 444 1.83 15.61 -18.52
C THR A 444 2.15 14.41 -19.41
N ALA A 445 1.36 13.34 -19.33
CA ALA A 445 1.53 12.16 -20.18
C ALA A 445 1.26 12.46 -21.66
N VAL A 446 0.20 13.22 -21.96
CA VAL A 446 -0.05 13.75 -23.31
C VAL A 446 1.16 14.55 -23.78
N SER A 447 1.63 15.53 -23.01
CA SER A 447 2.78 16.36 -23.41
C SER A 447 4.07 15.55 -23.64
N GLN A 448 4.40 14.59 -22.77
CA GLN A 448 5.56 13.71 -22.96
C GLN A 448 5.39 12.76 -24.16
N PHE A 449 4.17 12.29 -24.42
CA PHE A 449 3.85 11.49 -25.60
C PHE A 449 3.99 12.31 -26.89
N GLU A 450 3.40 13.50 -26.96
CA GLU A 450 3.53 14.41 -28.11
C GLU A 450 5.00 14.74 -28.42
N LEU A 451 5.80 15.01 -27.38
CA LEU A 451 7.25 15.21 -27.53
C LEU A 451 7.92 13.95 -28.10
N SER A 452 7.63 12.76 -27.56
CA SER A 452 8.14 11.49 -28.11
C SER A 452 7.75 11.29 -29.57
N GLN A 453 6.51 11.58 -29.95
CA GLN A 453 6.04 11.45 -31.33
C GLN A 453 6.74 12.44 -32.28
N TYR A 454 7.00 13.66 -31.81
CA TYR A 454 7.77 14.67 -32.56
C TYR A 454 9.25 14.26 -32.74
N GLU A 455 9.90 13.78 -31.67
CA GLU A 455 11.29 13.28 -31.71
C GLU A 455 11.45 12.06 -32.63
N ASN A 456 10.44 11.19 -32.70
CA ASN A 456 10.43 9.99 -33.55
C ASN A 456 9.89 10.25 -34.97
N SER A 457 9.52 11.48 -35.32
CA SER A 457 9.10 11.83 -36.68
C SER A 457 10.26 11.63 -37.68
N THR A 458 9.92 11.19 -38.90
CA THR A 458 10.92 10.88 -39.95
C THR A 458 11.92 12.02 -40.17
N ASP A 459 11.44 13.27 -40.26
CA ASP A 459 12.26 14.45 -40.47
C ASP A 459 13.26 14.71 -39.32
N MET A 460 12.95 14.29 -38.09
CA MET A 460 13.82 14.44 -36.91
C MET A 460 14.75 13.24 -36.70
N GLN A 461 14.37 12.05 -37.21
CA GLN A 461 15.22 10.86 -37.15
C GLN A 461 16.27 10.86 -38.29
N ASP A 462 15.88 11.23 -39.52
CA ASP A 462 16.76 11.24 -40.70
C ASP A 462 17.98 12.18 -40.55
N ASN A 463 17.89 13.20 -39.70
CA ASN A 463 18.98 14.14 -39.39
C ASN A 463 19.54 14.01 -37.96
N GLY A 464 19.05 13.02 -37.19
CA GLY A 464 19.43 12.77 -35.80
C GLY A 464 18.95 13.78 -34.76
N VAL A 465 18.23 14.84 -35.14
CA VAL A 465 17.76 15.90 -34.22
C VAL A 465 16.85 15.34 -33.12
N GLY A 466 16.02 14.35 -33.44
CA GLY A 466 15.15 13.68 -32.46
C GLY A 466 15.93 13.06 -31.31
N ASN A 467 17.03 12.36 -31.61
CA ASN A 467 17.89 11.76 -30.59
C ASN A 467 18.63 12.82 -29.77
N ALA A 468 18.98 13.95 -30.39
CA ALA A 468 19.62 15.09 -29.72
C ALA A 468 18.66 15.80 -28.73
N LEU A 469 17.40 15.99 -29.11
CA LEU A 469 16.34 16.51 -28.22
C LEU A 469 16.09 15.53 -27.06
N TYR A 470 15.87 14.26 -27.36
CA TYR A 470 15.65 13.20 -26.37
C TYR A 470 16.78 13.14 -25.34
N PHE A 471 18.02 13.12 -25.81
CA PHE A 471 19.21 13.18 -24.98
C PHE A 471 19.20 14.40 -24.06
N THR A 472 18.90 15.57 -24.61
CA THR A 472 18.95 16.82 -23.84
C THR A 472 17.89 16.87 -22.74
N ARG A 473 16.70 16.33 -23.01
CA ARG A 473 15.61 16.20 -22.03
C ARG A 473 15.94 15.18 -20.93
N LYS A 474 16.32 13.94 -21.30
CA LYS A 474 16.42 12.82 -20.36
C LYS A 474 17.75 12.74 -19.59
N MET A 475 18.86 13.22 -20.15
CA MET A 475 20.19 13.14 -19.49
C MET A 475 20.28 13.84 -18.13
N SER A 476 19.43 14.83 -17.87
CA SER A 476 19.37 15.53 -16.59
C SER A 476 19.08 14.62 -15.38
N GLY A 477 18.42 13.48 -15.59
CA GLY A 477 18.15 12.47 -14.56
C GLY A 477 19.15 11.32 -14.49
N VAL A 478 20.17 11.29 -15.36
CA VAL A 478 21.08 10.15 -15.53
C VAL A 478 22.41 10.42 -14.82
N THR A 479 22.67 9.68 -13.74
CA THR A 479 23.84 9.91 -12.88
C THR A 479 24.91 8.82 -12.96
N THR A 480 24.61 7.70 -13.64
CA THR A 480 25.51 6.55 -13.76
C THR A 480 25.61 6.04 -15.19
N LEU A 481 26.74 5.41 -15.52
CA LEU A 481 26.93 4.79 -16.84
C LEU A 481 25.94 3.64 -17.11
N ALA A 482 25.58 2.87 -16.08
CA ALA A 482 24.57 1.81 -16.19
C ALA A 482 23.19 2.36 -16.59
N GLN A 483 22.76 3.49 -16.01
CA GLN A 483 21.51 4.15 -16.42
C GLN A 483 21.58 4.66 -17.86
N LEU A 484 22.70 5.27 -18.27
CA LEU A 484 22.90 5.72 -19.66
C LEU A 484 22.85 4.55 -20.64
N MET A 485 23.50 3.43 -20.32
CA MET A 485 23.51 2.22 -21.16
C MET A 485 22.17 1.46 -21.14
N SER A 486 21.31 1.70 -20.15
CA SER A 486 19.96 1.10 -20.09
C SER A 486 18.97 1.75 -21.06
N ASP A 487 19.30 2.91 -21.61
CA ASP A 487 18.49 3.65 -22.58
C ASP A 487 19.15 3.61 -23.97
N PRO A 488 18.53 3.00 -24.98
CA PRO A 488 19.16 2.82 -26.30
C PRO A 488 19.39 4.14 -27.05
N THR A 489 18.61 5.18 -26.78
CA THR A 489 18.75 6.49 -27.43
C THR A 489 19.89 7.28 -26.79
N LEU A 490 19.99 7.27 -25.46
CA LEU A 490 21.11 7.90 -24.75
C LEU A 490 22.44 7.20 -25.06
N LEU A 491 22.43 5.86 -25.07
CA LEU A 491 23.57 5.04 -25.44
C LEU A 491 24.05 5.36 -26.86
N LYS A 492 23.16 5.35 -27.86
CA LYS A 492 23.49 5.66 -29.27
C LYS A 492 24.13 7.04 -29.44
N VAL A 493 23.65 8.06 -28.71
CA VAL A 493 24.23 9.41 -28.72
C VAL A 493 25.63 9.41 -28.10
N ALA A 494 25.82 8.72 -26.97
CA ALA A 494 27.12 8.63 -26.30
C ALA A 494 28.17 7.83 -27.10
N GLU A 495 27.77 6.70 -27.70
CA GLU A 495 28.61 5.89 -28.61
C GLU A 495 29.10 6.72 -29.79
N THR A 496 28.17 7.39 -30.48
CA THR A 496 28.47 8.21 -31.66
C THR A 496 29.47 9.31 -31.30
N VAL A 497 29.27 10.03 -30.18
CA VAL A 497 30.21 11.08 -29.70
C VAL A 497 31.54 10.51 -29.20
N ALA A 498 31.56 9.27 -28.69
CA ALA A 498 32.79 8.56 -28.34
C ALA A 498 33.58 8.06 -29.58
N GLY A 499 32.97 8.11 -30.77
CA GLY A 499 33.53 7.64 -32.04
C GLY A 499 33.35 6.14 -32.29
N TYR A 500 32.34 5.53 -31.66
CA TYR A 500 31.95 4.13 -31.87
C TYR A 500 30.78 4.05 -32.85
N ASP A 501 30.78 3.00 -33.68
CA ASP A 501 29.65 2.65 -34.53
C ASP A 501 28.63 1.85 -33.68
N PRO A 502 27.38 2.32 -33.50
CA PRO A 502 26.38 1.64 -32.68
C PRO A 502 26.10 0.20 -33.10
N SER A 503 26.14 -0.09 -34.41
CA SER A 503 25.85 -1.43 -34.94
C SER A 503 26.92 -2.45 -34.57
N VAL A 504 28.18 -2.01 -34.46
CA VAL A 504 29.31 -2.84 -34.02
C VAL A 504 29.39 -2.88 -32.49
N PHE A 505 29.22 -1.73 -31.84
CA PHE A 505 29.36 -1.61 -30.39
C PHE A 505 28.31 -2.45 -29.64
N GLY A 506 27.06 -2.48 -30.11
CA GLY A 506 26.00 -3.30 -29.55
C GLY A 506 26.23 -4.82 -29.62
N THR A 507 27.23 -5.29 -30.37
CA THR A 507 27.62 -6.72 -30.42
C THR A 507 28.62 -7.13 -29.34
N LEU A 508 29.21 -6.18 -28.61
CA LEU A 508 30.20 -6.43 -27.57
C LEU A 508 29.52 -6.90 -26.27
N ASP A 509 30.24 -7.69 -25.46
CA ASP A 509 29.77 -8.05 -24.12
C ASP A 509 29.59 -6.80 -23.24
N TYR A 510 28.60 -6.82 -22.34
CA TYR A 510 28.27 -5.68 -21.46
C TYR A 510 29.49 -5.12 -20.71
N ASP A 511 30.35 -5.98 -20.13
CA ASP A 511 31.56 -5.55 -19.42
C ASP A 511 32.57 -4.84 -20.34
N GLN A 512 32.62 -5.23 -21.62
CA GLN A 512 33.46 -4.58 -22.62
C GLN A 512 32.89 -3.20 -23.00
N GLN A 513 31.57 -3.12 -23.21
CA GLN A 513 30.86 -1.87 -23.47
C GLN A 513 31.09 -0.85 -22.33
N VAL A 514 30.86 -1.28 -21.07
CA VAL A 514 31.11 -0.48 -19.86
C VAL A 514 32.55 0.03 -19.84
N ARG A 515 33.54 -0.86 -20.06
CA ARG A 515 34.97 -0.49 -20.04
C ARG A 515 35.34 0.51 -21.12
N MET A 516 34.74 0.42 -22.31
CA MET A 516 35.01 1.33 -23.42
C MET A 516 34.39 2.71 -23.19
N LEU A 517 33.13 2.78 -22.74
CA LEU A 517 32.44 4.05 -22.47
C LEU A 517 32.94 4.75 -21.19
N THR A 518 33.36 4.01 -20.15
CA THR A 518 33.88 4.61 -18.89
C THR A 518 35.06 5.56 -19.13
N ASN A 519 35.88 5.30 -20.14
CA ASN A 519 37.05 6.12 -20.49
C ASN A 519 36.72 7.29 -21.45
N LYS A 520 35.45 7.44 -21.85
CA LYS A 520 34.99 8.35 -22.92
C LYS A 520 33.85 9.27 -22.47
N VAL A 521 32.95 8.78 -21.62
CA VAL A 521 31.82 9.52 -21.07
C VAL A 521 32.21 10.13 -19.73
N ASP A 522 32.19 11.45 -19.67
CA ASP A 522 32.53 12.23 -18.47
C ASP A 522 31.29 12.96 -17.95
N PHE A 523 30.66 12.40 -16.92
CA PHE A 523 29.43 12.93 -16.33
C PHE A 523 29.59 14.35 -15.74
N SER A 524 30.81 14.77 -15.37
CA SER A 524 31.07 16.15 -14.92
C SER A 524 30.92 17.20 -16.03
N LYS A 525 30.92 16.74 -17.29
CA LYS A 525 30.67 17.53 -18.51
C LYS A 525 29.27 17.31 -19.07
N LEU A 526 28.36 16.74 -18.28
CA LEU A 526 26.95 16.49 -18.60
C LEU A 526 26.04 16.91 -17.43
N SER A 527 26.54 17.74 -16.51
CA SER A 527 25.85 18.11 -15.26
C SER A 527 24.98 19.36 -15.38
N THR A 528 25.21 20.23 -16.38
CA THR A 528 24.39 21.44 -16.60
C THR A 528 23.64 21.39 -17.94
N PRO A 529 22.48 22.07 -18.08
CA PRO A 529 21.74 22.10 -19.34
C PRO A 529 22.58 22.56 -20.55
N GLN A 530 23.46 23.55 -20.35
CA GLN A 530 24.35 24.06 -21.41
C GLN A 530 25.42 23.03 -21.81
N GLN A 531 25.93 22.25 -20.85
CA GLN A 531 26.88 21.18 -21.11
C GLN A 531 26.24 20.03 -21.90
N ILE A 532 25.03 19.62 -21.50
CA ILE A 532 24.24 18.59 -22.19
C ILE A 532 23.92 19.04 -23.63
N GLN A 533 23.47 20.29 -23.80
CA GLN A 533 23.24 20.88 -25.13
C GLN A 533 24.50 20.83 -26.02
N GLN A 534 25.66 21.24 -25.49
CA GLN A 534 26.92 21.17 -26.25
C GLN A 534 27.31 19.74 -26.63
N TYR A 535 26.94 18.73 -25.83
CA TYR A 535 27.18 17.32 -26.16
C TYR A 535 26.25 16.86 -27.30
N ALA A 536 24.98 17.23 -27.26
CA ALA A 536 24.02 16.98 -28.32
C ALA A 536 24.39 17.68 -29.65
N GLU A 537 24.91 18.92 -29.59
CA GLU A 537 25.46 19.61 -30.76
C GLU A 537 26.67 18.90 -31.37
N ARG A 538 27.56 18.33 -30.54
CA ARG A 538 28.70 17.51 -31.00
C ARG A 538 28.25 16.21 -31.66
N TYR A 539 27.20 15.56 -31.13
CA TYR A 539 26.58 14.39 -31.75
C TYR A 539 26.08 14.72 -33.17
N LEU A 540 25.31 15.80 -33.31
CA LEU A 540 24.82 16.27 -34.62
C LEU A 540 25.95 16.70 -35.58
N ALA A 541 27.07 17.21 -35.05
CA ALA A 541 28.26 17.49 -35.84
C ALA A 541 28.96 16.21 -36.33
N MET A 542 29.05 15.17 -35.50
CA MET A 542 29.63 13.88 -35.92
C MET A 542 28.76 13.18 -36.97
N LEU A 543 27.44 13.23 -36.85
CA LEU A 543 26.54 12.70 -37.91
C LEU A 543 26.68 13.41 -39.27
N GLN A 544 27.12 14.67 -39.29
CA GLN A 544 27.42 15.38 -40.55
C GLN A 544 28.73 14.92 -41.21
N VAL A 545 29.67 14.36 -40.43
CA VAL A 545 30.95 13.82 -40.91
C VAL A 545 30.82 12.32 -41.25
N ASN A 546 30.09 11.57 -40.43
CA ASN A 546 29.78 10.15 -40.60
C ASN A 546 28.25 9.95 -40.55
N PRO A 547 27.54 10.16 -41.67
CA PRO A 547 26.11 9.91 -41.74
C PRO A 547 25.77 8.47 -41.37
N GLN A 548 24.88 8.31 -40.39
CA GLN A 548 24.30 7.02 -40.01
C GLN A 548 22.95 6.92 -40.71
N THR A 549 22.86 6.13 -41.77
CA THR A 549 21.57 5.90 -42.46
C THR A 549 20.64 5.10 -41.53
N PRO A 550 19.40 5.54 -41.28
CA PRO A 550 18.42 4.72 -40.59
C PRO A 550 18.21 3.40 -41.33
N ASP A 551 18.26 2.27 -40.62
CA ASP A 551 17.87 0.95 -41.16
C ASP A 551 16.36 0.93 -41.38
N LYS A 552 15.92 1.50 -42.50
CA LYS A 552 14.53 1.47 -42.94
C LYS A 552 14.30 0.12 -43.63
N PRO A 553 13.45 -0.78 -43.09
CA PRO A 553 13.12 -2.02 -43.80
C PRO A 553 12.51 -1.65 -45.16
N ALA A 554 13.04 -2.26 -46.23
CA ALA A 554 12.62 -1.96 -47.59
C ALA A 554 11.10 -2.10 -47.72
N THR A 555 10.42 -0.98 -47.96
CA THR A 555 8.97 -0.99 -48.07
C THR A 555 8.56 -1.63 -49.39
N MET A 556 7.39 -2.27 -49.45
CA MET A 556 6.90 -2.83 -50.71
C MET A 556 6.76 -1.75 -51.80
N LEU A 557 6.68 -0.47 -51.41
CA LEU A 557 6.62 0.68 -52.31
C LEU A 557 7.97 1.00 -53.00
N ASP A 558 9.11 0.70 -52.37
CA ASP A 558 10.42 0.77 -53.02
C ASP A 558 10.57 -0.33 -54.08
N LEU A 559 10.04 -1.53 -53.80
CA LEU A 559 10.07 -2.67 -54.73
C LEU A 559 9.18 -2.44 -55.98
N TYR A 560 8.14 -1.61 -55.87
CA TYR A 560 7.28 -1.22 -57.00
C TYR A 560 7.76 0.03 -57.75
N GLY A 561 8.92 0.59 -57.39
CA GLY A 561 9.56 1.67 -58.15
C GLY A 561 8.93 3.05 -57.94
N GLY A 562 9.32 3.73 -56.86
CA GLY A 562 8.99 5.13 -56.59
C GLY A 562 9.67 6.12 -57.55
N GLY A 563 9.32 6.06 -58.85
CA GLY A 563 9.75 7.01 -59.88
C GLY A 563 8.53 7.54 -60.64
N SER A 564 8.32 8.86 -60.63
CA SER A 564 7.15 9.51 -61.24
C SER A 564 7.26 9.67 -62.77
N SER A 565 7.58 8.59 -63.49
CA SER A 565 7.45 8.51 -64.94
C SER A 565 6.60 7.28 -65.33
N ALA A 566 5.66 7.47 -66.24
CA ALA A 566 4.59 6.50 -66.54
C ALA A 566 5.05 5.26 -67.35
N GLU A 567 6.35 4.98 -67.36
CA GLU A 567 7.00 4.04 -68.27
C GLU A 567 7.20 2.65 -67.66
N GLY A 568 7.31 2.57 -66.32
CA GLY A 568 7.53 1.29 -65.62
C GLY A 568 6.39 0.28 -65.76
N ILE A 569 5.14 0.76 -65.80
CA ILE A 569 3.94 -0.11 -65.97
C ILE A 569 3.81 -0.60 -67.42
N ALA A 570 4.26 0.19 -68.40
CA ALA A 570 4.21 -0.17 -69.82
C ALA A 570 5.18 -1.32 -70.18
N ALA A 571 6.25 -1.50 -69.41
CA ALA A 571 7.19 -2.62 -69.60
C ALA A 571 6.63 -3.99 -69.13
N LEU A 572 5.66 -3.99 -68.22
CA LEU A 572 5.08 -5.23 -67.66
C LEU A 572 4.03 -5.87 -68.58
N PHE A 573 3.33 -5.05 -69.37
CA PHE A 573 2.42 -5.49 -70.43
C PHE A 573 3.12 -5.35 -71.77
N GLY A 574 3.72 -6.43 -72.29
CA GLY A 574 4.54 -6.42 -73.51
C GLY A 574 3.78 -6.13 -74.82
N VAL A 575 3.19 -4.93 -74.95
CA VAL A 575 2.56 -4.43 -76.18
C VAL A 575 3.62 -3.88 -77.14
N ASN A 576 4.19 -4.78 -77.94
CA ASN A 576 4.89 -4.42 -79.16
C ASN A 576 3.90 -3.77 -80.15
N THR A 577 3.88 -2.44 -80.26
CA THR A 577 3.14 -1.71 -81.29
C THR A 577 3.99 -1.53 -82.56
N SER A 578 4.28 -2.64 -83.23
CA SER A 578 5.03 -2.67 -84.49
C SER A 578 4.12 -2.70 -85.72
N SER A 579 3.71 -1.53 -86.22
CA SER A 579 3.19 -1.29 -87.60
C SER A 579 2.83 0.20 -87.72
N SER A 580 3.32 1.09 -88.60
CA SER A 580 3.91 1.07 -89.95
C SER A 580 3.03 1.89 -90.90
N SER A 581 3.63 2.87 -91.59
CA SER A 581 3.05 3.85 -92.55
C SER A 581 2.47 5.12 -91.91
#